data_AF-A0A2V9UJ37-F1
#
_entry.id   AF-A0A2V9UJ37-F1
#
_cell.length_a   1.000
_cell.length_b   1.000
_cell.length_c   1.000
_cell.angle_alpha   90.00
_cell.angle_beta   90.00
_cell.angle_gamma   90.00
#
_symmetry.space_group_name_H-M   'P 1'
#
loop_
_entity.id
_entity.type
_entity.pdbx_description
1 polymer ?
#
loop_
_entity_poly.entity_id
_entity_poly.type
_entity_poly.pdbx_seq_one_letter_code
_entity_poly.pdbx_strand_id
1 'polypeptide(L)'
;MPEVDPVDLELVFQLCGGSNLTPESKRAATGVSVFERACSPGADVRAVCYRAAMLELMCGIGLLLPWLHNGVLDKAVIRVAAIFPMEKMQVGVVREDLPLNVQEFIKQIEAETKK
;
A
#
# COMPACT_ATOMS: atom_id res chain seq x y z
N MET A 1 -3.92 -12.40 2.31
CA MET A 1 -2.52 -11.97 2.10
C MET A 1 -1.83 -11.98 3.45
N PRO A 2 -0.55 -12.39 3.56
CA PRO A 2 0.16 -12.41 4.84
C PRO A 2 0.39 -10.97 5.34
N GLU A 3 0.54 -10.84 6.65
CA GLU A 3 1.02 -9.60 7.28
C GLU A 3 2.45 -9.31 6.83
N VAL A 4 2.82 -8.04 6.79
CA VAL A 4 4.15 -7.59 6.36
C VAL A 4 4.75 -6.64 7.39
N ASP A 5 6.05 -6.42 7.30
CA ASP A 5 6.69 -5.38 8.09
C ASP A 5 6.25 -3.98 7.59
N PRO A 6 5.81 -3.07 8.47
CA PRO A 6 5.37 -1.73 8.07
C PRO A 6 6.49 -0.87 7.48
N VAL A 7 7.75 -1.09 7.87
CA VAL A 7 8.92 -0.39 7.31
C VAL A 7 9.14 -0.83 5.86
N ASP A 8 9.08 -2.14 5.60
CA ASP A 8 9.18 -2.66 4.22
C ASP A 8 8.06 -2.11 3.34
N LEU A 9 6.83 -2.03 3.88
CA LEU A 9 5.67 -1.47 3.17
C LEU A 9 5.83 0.02 2.88
N GLU A 10 6.30 0.81 3.83
CA GLU A 10 6.56 2.25 3.65
C GLU A 10 7.59 2.48 2.54
N LEU A 11 8.72 1.76 2.58
CA LEU A 11 9.79 1.87 1.59
C LEU A 11 9.30 1.50 0.19
N VAL A 12 8.56 0.40 0.06
CA VAL A 12 8.02 -0.01 -1.25
C VAL A 12 6.95 0.95 -1.76
N PHE A 13 6.08 1.49 -0.90
CA PHE A 13 5.10 2.51 -1.31
C PHE A 13 5.77 3.78 -1.84
N GLN A 14 6.84 4.24 -1.19
CA GLN A 14 7.63 5.39 -1.66
C GLN A 14 8.31 5.08 -3.00
N LEU A 15 8.86 3.87 -3.18
CA LEU A 15 9.50 3.43 -4.42
C LEU A 15 8.54 3.34 -5.60
N CYS A 16 7.28 2.95 -5.37
CA CYS A 16 6.27 2.91 -6.43
C CYS A 16 5.85 4.30 -6.93
N GLY A 17 6.23 5.37 -6.20
CA GLY A 17 6.05 6.75 -6.63
C GLY A 17 5.34 7.64 -5.61
N GLY A 18 5.01 7.12 -4.41
CA GLY A 18 4.50 7.89 -3.27
C GLY A 18 3.52 8.99 -3.68
N SER A 19 2.31 8.63 -4.09
CA SER A 19 1.20 9.49 -4.56
C SER A 19 1.55 10.76 -5.37
N ASN A 20 2.71 10.85 -6.03
CA ASN A 20 3.03 11.96 -6.92
C ASN A 20 2.35 11.69 -8.26
N LEU A 21 1.18 12.30 -8.45
CA LEU A 21 0.37 12.24 -9.68
C LEU A 21 0.92 13.16 -10.81
N THR A 22 2.24 13.41 -10.87
CA THR A 22 2.79 14.15 -12.01
C THR A 22 2.92 13.22 -13.23
N PRO A 23 2.57 13.65 -14.46
CA PRO A 23 2.72 12.83 -15.66
C PRO A 23 4.17 12.36 -15.93
N GLU A 24 5.15 12.99 -15.27
CA GLU A 24 6.57 12.67 -15.34
C GLU A 24 7.00 11.56 -14.36
N SER A 25 6.17 11.20 -13.36
CA SER A 25 6.32 9.95 -12.61
C SER A 25 5.80 8.78 -13.45
N LYS A 26 6.29 8.68 -14.69
CA LYS A 26 6.28 7.40 -15.40
C LYS A 26 6.88 6.41 -14.41
N ARG A 27 6.05 5.44 -13.98
CA ARG A 27 6.46 4.18 -13.35
C ARG A 27 7.66 3.68 -14.14
N ALA A 28 8.86 4.09 -13.75
CA ALA A 28 10.09 3.61 -14.34
C ALA A 28 10.00 2.12 -14.08
N ALA A 29 10.04 1.30 -15.12
CA ALA A 29 9.89 -0.15 -15.01
C ALA A 29 10.89 -0.65 -13.97
N THR A 30 10.44 -0.74 -12.71
CA THR A 30 11.30 -1.00 -11.58
C THR A 30 11.36 -2.50 -11.52
N GLY A 31 12.52 -3.05 -11.90
CA GLY A 31 12.71 -4.49 -11.83
C GLY A 31 12.37 -5.00 -10.44
N VAL A 32 11.82 -6.21 -10.33
CA VAL A 32 11.45 -6.85 -9.06
C VAL A 32 12.60 -6.82 -8.05
N SER A 33 13.84 -6.86 -8.54
CA SER A 33 15.08 -6.77 -7.75
C SER A 33 15.25 -5.48 -6.95
N VAL A 34 14.59 -4.38 -7.33
CA VAL A 34 14.62 -3.13 -6.56
C VAL A 34 13.77 -3.26 -5.29
N PHE A 35 12.61 -3.92 -5.39
CA PHE A 35 11.76 -4.19 -4.23
C PHE A 35 12.38 -5.22 -3.30
N GLU A 36 13.01 -6.27 -3.85
CA GLU A 36 13.74 -7.26 -3.05
C GLU A 36 14.86 -6.65 -2.22
N ARG A 37 15.57 -5.65 -2.77
CA ARG A 37 16.62 -4.93 -2.04
C ARG A 37 16.07 -3.98 -0.98
N ALA A 38 14.87 -3.45 -1.18
CA ALA A 38 14.23 -2.54 -0.25
C ALA A 38 13.64 -3.25 0.97
N CYS A 39 13.19 -4.50 0.81
CA CYS A 39 12.61 -5.26 1.90
C CYS A 39 13.68 -5.92 2.78
N SER A 40 13.32 -6.17 4.03
CA SER A 40 14.15 -6.88 4.99
C SER A 40 14.44 -8.32 4.55
N PRO A 41 15.58 -8.93 4.94
CA PRO A 41 15.88 -10.32 4.62
C PRO A 41 14.77 -11.28 5.08
N GLY A 42 14.24 -12.08 4.15
CA GLY A 42 13.15 -13.03 4.42
C GLY A 42 11.74 -12.45 4.31
N ALA A 43 11.59 -11.18 3.96
CA ALA A 43 10.28 -10.58 3.73
C ALA A 43 9.54 -11.22 2.54
N ASP A 44 8.21 -11.32 2.64
CA ASP A 44 7.38 -11.68 1.48
C ASP A 44 7.21 -10.44 0.58
N VAL A 45 8.19 -10.23 -0.29
CA VAL A 45 8.23 -9.10 -1.23
C VAL A 45 6.95 -9.01 -2.07
N ARG A 46 6.34 -10.14 -2.43
CA ARG A 46 5.08 -10.13 -3.21
C ARG A 46 3.93 -9.58 -2.38
N ALA A 47 3.88 -9.91 -1.09
CA ALA A 47 2.87 -9.35 -0.19
C ALA A 47 3.05 -7.86 0.05
N VAL A 48 4.30 -7.42 0.22
CA VAL A 48 4.66 -6.00 0.37
C VAL A 48 4.24 -5.22 -0.88
N CYS A 49 4.65 -5.66 -2.07
CA CYS A 49 4.29 -5.01 -3.33
C CYS A 49 2.78 -4.98 -3.58
N TYR A 50 2.06 -6.07 -3.25
CA TYR A 50 0.61 -6.10 -3.39
C TYR A 50 -0.07 -5.06 -2.50
N ARG A 51 0.34 -4.98 -1.23
CA ARG A 51 -0.18 -3.98 -0.28
C ARG A 51 0.13 -2.56 -0.74
N ALA A 52 1.35 -2.30 -1.21
CA ALA A 52 1.72 -1.01 -1.76
C ALA A 52 0.87 -0.62 -2.97
N ALA A 53 0.64 -1.55 -3.91
CA ALA A 53 -0.21 -1.30 -5.08
C ALA A 53 -1.67 -1.00 -4.69
N MET A 54 -2.19 -1.64 -3.63
CA MET A 54 -3.53 -1.33 -3.11
C MET A 54 -3.58 0.05 -2.46
N LEU A 55 -2.54 0.45 -1.73
CA LEU A 55 -2.43 1.81 -1.19
C LEU A 55 -2.37 2.86 -2.31
N GLU A 56 -1.60 2.61 -3.38
CA GLU A 56 -1.59 3.51 -4.54
C GLU A 56 -2.97 3.65 -5.18
N LEU A 57 -3.68 2.54 -5.38
CA LEU A 57 -5.03 2.55 -5.93
C LEU A 57 -5.97 3.37 -5.04
N MET A 58 -5.93 3.15 -3.73
CA MET A 58 -6.75 3.86 -2.76
C MET A 58 -6.43 5.36 -2.69
N CYS A 59 -5.16 5.75 -2.84
CA CYS A 59 -4.78 7.15 -3.04
C CYS A 59 -5.34 7.72 -4.36
N GLY A 60 -5.24 6.96 -5.45
CA GLY A 60 -5.70 7.38 -6.79
C GLY A 60 -7.21 7.60 -6.89
N ILE A 61 -8.01 6.84 -6.13
CA ILE A 61 -9.48 7.04 -6.04
C ILE A 61 -9.90 8.03 -4.95
N GLY A 62 -8.93 8.64 -4.24
CA GLY A 62 -9.18 9.68 -3.26
C GLY A 62 -9.47 9.20 -1.83
N LEU A 63 -9.46 7.89 -1.57
CA LEU A 63 -9.87 7.30 -0.29
C LEU A 63 -8.94 7.70 0.87
N LEU A 64 -7.64 7.80 0.59
CA LEU A 64 -6.61 8.06 1.60
C LEU A 64 -6.13 9.51 1.64
N LEU A 65 -6.76 10.41 0.86
CA LEU A 65 -6.39 11.84 0.82
C LEU A 65 -6.31 12.50 2.20
N PRO A 66 -7.18 12.20 3.19
CA PRO A 66 -7.08 12.82 4.52
C PRO A 66 -5.78 12.53 5.25
N TRP A 67 -5.10 11.42 4.93
CA TRP A 67 -3.86 10.95 5.56
C TRP A 67 -2.66 10.99 4.61
N LEU A 68 -2.81 11.71 3.49
CA LEU A 68 -1.79 11.79 2.45
C LEU A 68 -1.24 13.22 2.38
N HIS A 69 0.02 13.36 2.73
CA HIS A 69 0.69 14.65 2.85
C HIS A 69 1.96 14.67 1.99
N ASN A 70 1.96 15.51 0.96
CA ASN A 70 3.11 15.72 0.07
C ASN A 70 3.70 14.41 -0.51
N GLY A 71 2.86 13.45 -0.89
CA GLY A 71 3.34 12.16 -1.40
C GLY A 71 3.50 11.05 -0.35
N VAL A 72 3.36 11.39 0.94
CA VAL A 72 3.66 10.50 2.05
C VAL A 72 2.38 10.17 2.81
N LEU A 73 2.13 8.87 3.03
CA LEU A 73 1.03 8.42 3.88
C LEU A 73 1.41 8.52 5.35
N ASP A 74 0.44 8.86 6.18
CA ASP A 74 0.60 8.80 7.63
C ASP A 74 1.03 7.40 8.07
N LYS A 75 1.88 7.36 9.11
CA LYS A 75 2.34 6.10 9.71
C LYS A 75 1.19 5.21 10.19
N ALA A 76 0.07 5.81 10.61
CA ALA A 76 -1.13 5.08 10.99
C ALA A 76 -1.68 4.25 9.82
N VAL A 77 -1.74 4.82 8.61
CA VAL A 77 -2.19 4.11 7.40
C VAL A 77 -1.26 2.94 7.09
N ILE A 78 0.06 3.18 7.13
CA ILE A 78 1.06 2.15 6.87
C ILE A 78 0.94 0.99 7.88
N ARG A 79 0.84 1.29 9.18
CA ARG A 79 0.72 0.27 10.23
C ARG A 79 -0.54 -0.56 10.07
N VAL A 80 -1.69 0.07 9.81
CA VAL A 80 -2.94 -0.67 9.58
C VAL A 80 -2.83 -1.51 8.32
N ALA A 81 -2.37 -0.95 7.20
CA ALA A 81 -2.25 -1.66 5.92
C ALA A 81 -1.29 -2.85 5.96
N ALA A 82 -0.26 -2.81 6.81
CA ALA A 82 0.70 -3.88 6.98
C ALA A 82 0.06 -5.18 7.49
N ILE A 83 -0.91 -5.06 8.40
CA ILE A 83 -1.56 -6.19 9.07
C ILE A 83 -3.00 -6.43 8.62
N PHE A 84 -3.64 -5.45 7.96
CA PHE A 84 -5.06 -5.56 7.62
C PHE A 84 -5.34 -6.77 6.71
N PRO A 85 -6.41 -7.54 6.98
CA PRO A 85 -6.83 -8.63 6.11
C PRO A 85 -7.13 -8.11 4.70
N MET A 86 -6.39 -8.61 3.71
CA MET A 86 -6.67 -8.38 2.29
C MET A 86 -6.81 -9.71 1.57
N GLU A 87 -7.83 -9.81 0.73
CA GLU A 87 -8.02 -10.93 -0.17
C GLU A 87 -6.98 -10.90 -1.28
N LYS A 88 -6.50 -12.08 -1.69
CA LYS A 88 -5.63 -12.19 -2.84
C LYS A 88 -6.49 -12.16 -4.10
N MET A 89 -6.30 -11.15 -4.94
CA MET A 89 -6.95 -11.11 -6.26
C MET A 89 -6.45 -12.27 -7.12
N GLN A 90 -7.37 -13.07 -7.63
CA GLN A 90 -7.08 -14.16 -8.55
C GLN A 90 -6.97 -13.63 -9.98
N VAL A 91 -5.99 -14.11 -10.73
CA VAL A 91 -5.79 -13.72 -12.14
C VAL A 91 -7.01 -14.17 -12.95
N GLY A 92 -7.56 -13.26 -13.76
CA GLY A 92 -8.70 -13.55 -14.65
C GLY A 92 -10.08 -13.42 -14.00
N VAL A 93 -10.17 -13.03 -12.72
CA VAL A 93 -11.44 -12.79 -12.04
C VAL A 93 -11.70 -11.29 -11.97
N VAL A 94 -12.75 -10.82 -12.63
CA VAL A 94 -13.24 -9.44 -12.49
C VAL A 94 -13.92 -9.31 -11.14
N ARG A 95 -13.59 -8.26 -10.40
CA ARG A 95 -14.23 -7.89 -9.14
C ARG A 95 -14.69 -6.44 -9.22
N GLU A 96 -15.86 -6.18 -8.66
CA GLU A 96 -16.43 -4.82 -8.58
C GLU A 96 -15.91 -4.06 -7.35
N ASP A 97 -15.53 -4.78 -6.29
CA ASP A 97 -15.11 -4.22 -5.01
C ASP A 97 -13.61 -4.31 -4.75
N LEU A 98 -13.12 -3.45 -3.84
CA LEU A 98 -11.76 -3.52 -3.31
C LEU A 98 -11.53 -4.85 -2.56
N PRO A 99 -10.30 -5.39 -2.54
CA PRO A 99 -9.99 -6.69 -1.93
C PRO A 99 -9.90 -6.61 -0.39
N LEU A 100 -10.64 -5.70 0.24
CA LEU A 100 -10.67 -5.48 1.67
C LEU A 100 -11.97 -4.77 2.06
N ASN A 101 -12.37 -4.88 3.34
CA ASN A 101 -13.50 -4.13 3.88
C ASN A 101 -13.09 -2.67 4.12
N VAL A 102 -13.51 -1.78 3.23
CA VAL A 102 -13.13 -0.35 3.24
C VAL A 102 -13.55 0.36 4.52
N GLN A 103 -14.76 0.09 5.01
CA GLN A 103 -15.31 0.76 6.19
C GLN A 103 -14.52 0.39 7.44
N GLU A 104 -14.22 -0.89 7.62
CA GLU A 104 -13.42 -1.36 8.76
C GLU A 104 -11.96 -0.88 8.65
N PHE A 105 -11.42 -0.81 7.42
CA PHE A 105 -10.07 -0.28 7.20
C PHE A 105 -9.94 1.19 7.62
N ILE A 106 -10.87 2.05 7.17
CA ILE A 106 -10.91 3.47 7.57
C ILE A 106 -11.04 3.62 9.08
N LYS A 107 -11.97 2.87 9.69
CA LYS A 107 -12.19 2.89 11.14
C LYS A 107 -10.92 2.55 11.93
N GLN A 108 -10.14 1.56 11.47
CA GLN A 108 -8.88 1.20 12.13
C GLN A 108 -7.81 2.28 11.96
N ILE A 109 -7.73 2.93 10.79
CA ILE A 109 -6.83 4.07 10.59
C ILE A 109 -7.18 5.21 11.55
N GLU A 110 -8.47 5.59 11.63
CA GLU A 110 -8.91 6.65 12.54
C GLU A 110 -8.62 6.34 14.01
N ALA A 111 -8.77 5.08 14.41
CA ALA A 111 -8.45 4.64 15.77
C ALA A 111 -6.94 4.68 16.04
N GLU A 112 -6.12 4.36 15.04
CA GLU A 112 -4.66 4.37 15.13
C GLU A 112 -4.07 5.78 15.10
N THR A 113 -4.69 6.73 14.38
CA THR A 113 -4.29 8.15 14.37
C THR A 113 -4.55 8.86 15.70
N LYS A 114 -5.46 8.33 16.54
CA LYS A 114 -5.80 8.89 17.86
C LYS A 114 -4.90 8.42 19.01
N LYS A 115 -3.97 7.50 18.74
CA LYS A 115 -3.00 6.99 19.72
C LYS A 115 -1.74 7.85 19.73
#